data_AF-A0A2S9FQN7-F1
#
_entry.id   AF-A0A2S9FQN7-F1
#
_cell.length_a   1.000
_cell.length_b   1.000
_cell.length_c   1.000
_cell.angle_alpha   90.00
_cell.angle_beta   90.00
_cell.angle_gamma   90.00
#
_symmetry.space_group_name_H-M   'P 1'
#
loop_
_entity.id
_entity.type
_entity.pdbx_description
1 polymer ?
#
loop_
_entity_poly.entity_id
_entity_poly.type
_entity_poly.pdbx_seq_one_letter_code
_entity_poly.pdbx_strand_id
1 'polypeptide(L)'
;IDDLMVPIEDRVGEEGKGFKYILDGLNPERMLIAAEALGIGRVALEKAVKYGNERVVFNRPIGMNQGLQFPLADSLARLDAAELVLRKATWLYDNGKPCGR
;
A
#
# COMPACT_ATOMS: atom_id res chain seq x y z
N ILE A 1 -9.84 19.54 21.51
CA ILE A 1 -9.98 18.94 22.85
C ILE A 1 -9.88 20.13 23.79
N ASP A 2 -10.93 20.42 24.54
CA ASP A 2 -11.02 21.66 25.29
C ASP A 2 -10.66 21.39 26.75
N ASP A 3 -9.76 22.19 27.31
CA ASP A 3 -9.25 22.13 28.69
C ASP A 3 -8.71 20.75 29.15
N LEU A 4 -8.26 19.89 28.23
CA LEU A 4 -7.58 18.65 28.58
C LEU A 4 -6.14 18.95 29.04
N MET A 5 -5.92 18.79 30.35
CA MET A 5 -4.58 18.86 30.94
C MET A 5 -3.82 17.56 30.64
N VAL A 6 -2.65 17.69 30.01
CA VAL A 6 -1.73 16.58 29.75
C VAL A 6 -0.48 16.78 30.62
N PRO A 7 -0.12 15.81 31.49
CA PRO A 7 1.09 15.87 32.30
C PRO A 7 2.38 15.93 31.44
N ILE A 8 3.45 16.52 31.98
CA ILE A 8 4.71 16.66 31.23
C ILE A 8 5.40 15.32 31.02
N GLU A 9 5.16 14.36 31.91
CA GLU A 9 5.61 12.97 31.83
C GLU A 9 5.04 12.19 30.64
N ASP A 10 3.89 12.62 30.09
CA ASP A 10 3.30 12.03 28.89
C ASP A 10 3.91 12.59 27.59
N ARG A 11 4.81 13.58 27.68
CA ARG A 11 5.49 14.14 26.51
C ARG A 11 6.45 13.11 25.92
N VAL A 12 6.19 12.71 24.69
CA VAL A 12 7.11 11.88 23.90
C VAL A 12 8.29 12.74 23.41
N GLY A 13 9.45 12.51 24.02
CA GLY A 13 10.71 13.18 23.66
C GLY A 13 10.80 14.63 24.13
N GLU A 14 11.54 15.44 23.38
CA GLU A 14 11.86 16.82 23.75
C GLU A 14 10.83 17.85 23.27
N GLU A 15 10.71 18.95 24.02
CA GLU A 15 9.86 20.09 23.64
C GLU A 15 10.28 20.67 22.29
N GLY A 16 9.30 20.98 21.44
CA GLY A 16 9.54 21.54 20.11
C GLY A 16 10.12 20.55 19.08
N LYS A 17 10.36 19.28 19.44
CA LYS A 17 10.87 18.26 18.50
C LYS A 17 9.80 17.35 17.90
N GLY A 18 8.54 17.47 18.33
CA GLY A 18 7.43 16.59 17.93
C GLY A 18 7.30 16.39 16.42
N PHE A 19 7.43 17.45 15.62
CA PHE A 19 7.36 17.33 14.16
C PHE A 19 8.42 16.41 13.58
N LYS A 20 9.66 16.48 14.07
CA LYS A 20 10.75 15.62 13.61
C LYS A 20 10.48 14.15 13.96
N TYR A 21 10.03 13.89 15.19
CA TYR A 21 9.68 12.52 15.61
C TYR A 21 8.54 11.93 14.77
N ILE A 22 7.55 12.75 14.42
CA ILE A 22 6.47 12.34 13.51
C ILE A 22 7.05 11.97 12.14
N LEU A 23 7.88 12.81 11.53
CA LEU A 23 8.44 12.53 10.19
C LEU A 23 9.21 11.20 10.13
N ASP A 24 9.97 10.89 11.19
CA ASP A 24 10.70 9.61 11.28
C ASP A 24 9.73 8.41 11.31
N GLY A 25 8.57 8.56 11.97
CA GLY A 25 7.48 7.57 11.99
C GLY A 25 6.66 7.48 10.69
N LEU A 26 6.56 8.57 9.91
CA LEU A 26 5.76 8.58 8.67
C LEU A 26 6.36 7.71 7.56
N ASN A 27 7.69 7.53 7.52
CA ASN A 27 8.34 6.71 6.50
C ASN A 27 7.93 5.22 6.57
N PRO A 28 8.04 4.54 7.73
CA PRO A 28 7.56 3.17 7.87
C PRO A 28 6.02 3.09 7.75
N GLU A 29 5.27 4.10 8.20
CA GLU A 29 3.81 4.15 8.02
C GLU A 29 3.41 4.12 6.53
N ARG A 30 4.09 4.88 5.67
CA ARG A 30 3.86 4.84 4.22
C ARG A 30 4.15 3.47 3.62
N MET A 31 5.19 2.78 4.10
CA MET A 31 5.52 1.43 3.65
C MET A 31 4.43 0.43 4.07
N LEU A 32 3.91 0.57 5.29
CA LEU A 32 2.80 -0.24 5.79
C LEU A 32 1.54 -0.07 4.93
N ILE A 33 1.13 1.18 4.65
CA ILE A 33 -0.02 1.48 3.81
C ILE A 33 0.17 0.95 2.38
N ALA A 34 1.38 1.07 1.83
CA ALA A 34 1.70 0.51 0.51
C ALA A 34 1.60 -1.03 0.50
N ALA A 35 2.04 -1.70 1.56
CA ALA A 35 1.90 -3.16 1.71
C ALA A 35 0.43 -3.58 1.79
N GLU A 36 -0.38 -2.84 2.54
CA GLU A 36 -1.83 -3.05 2.63
C GLU A 36 -2.50 -2.90 1.25
N ALA A 37 -2.21 -1.81 0.53
CA ALA A 37 -2.75 -1.55 -0.79
C ALA A 37 -2.37 -2.64 -1.81
N LEU A 38 -1.12 -3.14 -1.75
CA LEU A 38 -0.68 -4.27 -2.57
C LEU A 38 -1.48 -5.53 -2.27
N GLY A 39 -1.66 -5.88 -1.00
CA GLY A 39 -2.45 -7.04 -0.59
C GLY A 39 -3.89 -6.96 -1.06
N ILE A 40 -4.54 -5.80 -0.87
CA ILE A 40 -5.90 -5.53 -1.36
C ILE A 40 -5.96 -5.68 -2.89
N GLY A 41 -5.01 -5.09 -3.60
CA GLY A 41 -4.94 -5.17 -5.06
C GLY A 41 -4.77 -6.58 -5.59
N ARG A 42 -3.92 -7.40 -4.95
CA ARG A 42 -3.72 -8.82 -5.29
C ARG A 42 -5.01 -9.62 -5.14
N VAL A 43 -5.71 -9.47 -4.01
CA VAL A 43 -6.99 -10.14 -3.75
C VAL A 43 -8.08 -9.67 -4.72
N ALA A 44 -8.14 -8.37 -5.03
CA ALA A 44 -9.08 -7.83 -5.99
C ALA A 44 -8.85 -8.40 -7.40
N LEU A 45 -7.59 -8.47 -7.83
CA LEU A 45 -7.21 -9.04 -9.12
C LEU A 45 -7.56 -10.53 -9.20
N GLU A 46 -7.22 -11.31 -8.16
CA GLU A 46 -7.56 -12.73 -8.09
C GLU A 46 -9.07 -12.97 -8.20
N LYS A 47 -9.86 -12.21 -7.44
CA LYS A 47 -11.34 -12.28 -7.50
C LYS A 47 -11.87 -11.91 -8.88
N ALA A 48 -11.33 -10.87 -9.51
CA ALA A 48 -11.75 -10.43 -10.83
C ALA A 48 -11.43 -11.47 -11.91
N VAL A 49 -10.23 -12.07 -11.87
CA VAL A 49 -9.82 -13.15 -12.79
C VAL A 49 -10.71 -14.38 -12.59
N LYS A 50 -10.93 -14.80 -11.35
CA LYS A 50 -11.79 -15.94 -11.02
C LYS A 50 -13.20 -15.73 -11.58
N TYR A 51 -13.83 -14.59 -11.26
CA TYR A 51 -15.17 -14.29 -11.74
C TYR A 51 -15.23 -14.16 -13.26
N GLY A 52 -14.18 -13.60 -13.88
CA GLY A 52 -14.06 -13.52 -15.35
C GLY A 52 -14.08 -14.89 -16.02
N ASN A 53 -13.50 -15.91 -15.39
CA ASN A 53 -13.47 -17.28 -15.90
C ASN A 53 -14.78 -18.05 -15.65
N GLU A 54 -15.51 -17.72 -14.59
CA GLU A 54 -16.77 -18.41 -14.22
C GLU A 54 -18.00 -17.81 -14.89
N ARG A 55 -18.03 -16.49 -15.08
CA ARG A 55 -19.21 -15.79 -15.62
C ARG A 55 -19.33 -15.96 -17.12
N VAL A 56 -20.40 -16.60 -17.58
CA VAL A 56 -20.71 -16.78 -19.01
C VAL A 56 -21.76 -15.78 -19.49
N VAL A 57 -21.44 -15.08 -20.58
CA VAL A 57 -22.38 -14.24 -21.34
C VAL A 57 -22.05 -14.41 -22.82
N PHE A 58 -23.05 -14.48 -23.70
CA PHE A 58 -22.85 -14.77 -25.13
C PHE A 58 -22.09 -16.08 -25.37
N ASN A 59 -22.45 -17.13 -24.60
CA ASN A 59 -21.94 -18.50 -24.73
C ASN A 59 -20.44 -18.72 -24.47
N ARG A 60 -19.75 -17.78 -23.83
CA ARG A 60 -18.36 -17.96 -23.37
C ARG A 60 -18.06 -17.20 -22.07
N PRO A 61 -17.02 -17.57 -21.32
CA PRO A 61 -16.54 -16.79 -20.18
C PRO A 61 -16.21 -15.35 -20.57
N ILE A 62 -16.62 -14.39 -19.74
CA ILE A 62 -16.38 -12.97 -20.02
C ILE A 62 -14.88 -12.62 -20.01
N GLY A 63 -14.06 -13.40 -19.29
CA GLY A 63 -12.60 -13.26 -19.24
C GLY A 63 -11.90 -13.48 -20.58
N MET A 64 -12.61 -14.00 -21.60
CA MET A 64 -12.09 -14.09 -22.97
C MET A 64 -12.17 -12.76 -23.73
N ASN A 65 -12.86 -11.76 -23.20
CA ASN A 65 -12.98 -10.45 -23.84
C ASN A 65 -11.75 -9.59 -23.54
N GLN A 66 -11.10 -9.06 -24.58
CA GLN A 66 -9.93 -8.19 -24.45
C GLN A 66 -10.17 -6.97 -23.56
N GLY A 67 -11.41 -6.44 -23.55
CA GLY A 67 -11.82 -5.34 -22.66
C GLY A 67 -11.74 -5.67 -21.17
N LEU A 68 -11.65 -6.95 -20.79
CA LEU A 68 -11.34 -7.38 -19.42
C LEU A 68 -9.88 -7.84 -19.28
N GLN A 69 -9.33 -8.54 -20.27
CA GLN A 69 -7.96 -9.07 -20.19
C GLN A 69 -6.90 -7.98 -20.06
N PHE A 70 -6.95 -6.94 -20.91
CA PHE A 70 -5.90 -5.92 -20.91
C PHE A 70 -5.87 -5.08 -19.62
N PRO A 71 -7.02 -4.60 -19.08
CA PRO A 71 -7.00 -3.90 -17.80
C PRO A 71 -6.54 -4.76 -16.63
N LEU A 72 -6.88 -6.06 -16.60
CA LEU A 72 -6.41 -6.98 -15.55
C LEU A 72 -4.90 -7.22 -15.66
N ALA A 73 -4.37 -7.36 -16.88
CA ALA A 73 -2.93 -7.48 -17.12
C ALA A 73 -2.16 -6.20 -16.74
N ASP A 74 -2.68 -5.02 -17.08
CA ASP A 74 -2.10 -3.73 -16.67
C ASP A 74 -2.12 -3.58 -15.14
N SER A 75 -3.22 -3.96 -14.49
CA SER A 75 -3.32 -3.95 -13.03
C SER A 75 -2.28 -4.86 -12.36
N LEU A 76 -2.07 -6.07 -12.91
CA LEU A 76 -1.02 -6.98 -12.44
C LEU A 76 0.37 -6.34 -12.56
N ALA A 77 0.70 -5.81 -13.74
CA ALA A 77 2.00 -5.18 -13.98
C ALA A 77 2.26 -4.00 -13.03
N ARG A 78 1.23 -3.20 -12.74
CA ARG A 78 1.32 -2.09 -11.77
C ARG A 78 1.53 -2.59 -10.35
N LEU A 79 0.85 -3.67 -9.93
CA LEU A 79 1.06 -4.26 -8.61
C LEU A 79 2.49 -4.80 -8.46
N ASP A 80 3.01 -5.47 -9.49
CA ASP A 80 4.40 -5.98 -9.47
C ASP A 80 5.41 -4.84 -9.41
N ALA A 81 5.19 -3.76 -10.19
CA ALA A 81 6.04 -2.58 -10.14
C ALA A 81 5.99 -1.89 -8.77
N ALA A 82 4.80 -1.74 -8.18
CA ALA A 82 4.62 -1.15 -6.86
C ALA A 82 5.29 -2.01 -5.76
N GLU A 83 5.22 -3.34 -5.86
CA GLU A 83 5.90 -4.24 -4.93
C GLU A 83 7.42 -4.08 -4.99
N LEU A 84 8.01 -3.93 -6.18
CA LEU A 84 9.44 -3.67 -6.33
C LEU A 84 9.86 -2.35 -5.68
N VAL A 85 9.04 -1.30 -5.83
CA VAL A 85 9.29 0.00 -5.18
C VAL A 85 9.20 -0.12 -3.66
N LEU A 86 8.19 -0.82 -3.14
CA LEU A 86 8.02 -1.06 -1.71
C LEU A 86 9.18 -1.88 -1.13
N ARG A 87 9.59 -2.96 -1.80
CA ARG A 87 10.74 -3.79 -1.39
C ARG A 87 12.03 -2.98 -1.33
N LYS A 88 12.23 -2.06 -2.27
CA LYS A 88 13.37 -1.14 -2.22
C LYS A 88 13.28 -0.19 -1.02
N ALA A 89 12.11 0.40 -0.77
CA ALA A 89 11.91 1.33 0.34
C ALA A 89 12.15 0.66 1.71
N THR A 90 11.56 -0.52 1.91
CA THR A 90 11.73 -1.34 3.12
C THR A 90 13.18 -1.78 3.30
N TRP A 91 13.84 -2.26 2.24
CA TRP A 91 15.27 -2.60 2.32
C TRP A 91 16.14 -1.41 2.73
N LEU A 92 15.88 -0.21 2.19
CA LEU A 92 16.61 1.00 2.59
C LEU A 92 16.37 1.30 4.07
N TYR A 93 15.11 1.24 4.52
CA TYR A 93 14.73 1.48 5.91
C TYR A 93 15.40 0.50 6.88
N ASP A 94 15.34 -0.80 6.60
CA ASP A 94 15.93 -1.86 7.43
C ASP A 94 17.46 -1.74 7.53
N ASN A 95 18.10 -1.13 6.53
CA ASN A 95 19.54 -0.89 6.51
C ASN A 95 19.93 0.50 7.04
N GLY A 96 19.01 1.23 7.67
CA GLY A 96 19.26 2.58 8.21
C GLY A 96 19.61 3.61 7.13
N LYS A 97 19.23 3.36 5.88
CA LYS A 97 19.51 4.24 4.74
C LYS A 97 18.36 5.22 4.53
N PRO A 98 18.62 6.42 3.96
CA PRO A 98 17.57 7.34 3.55
C PRO A 98 16.58 6.64 2.60
N CYS A 99 15.31 6.61 3.00
CA CYS A 99 14.22 5.96 2.26
C CYS A 99 13.09 6.93 1.88
N GLY A 100 13.07 8.13 2.46
CA GLY A 100 12.26 9.26 1.99
C GLY A 100 13.02 10.08 0.95
N ARG A 101 12.29 10.69 0.01
CA ARG A 101 12.79 11.78 -0.84
C ARG A 101 12.23 13.11 -0.34
#